data_AF-A0AAX0NBR0-F1
#
_entry.id   AF-A0AAX0NBR0-F1
#
_cell.length_a   1.000
_cell.length_b   1.000
_cell.length_c   1.000
_cell.angle_alpha   90.00
_cell.angle_beta   90.00
_cell.angle_gamma   90.00
#
_symmetry.space_group_name_H-M   'P 1'
#
loop_
_entity.id
_entity.type
_entity.pdbx_description
1 polymer ?
#
loop_
_entity_poly.entity_id
_entity_poly.type
_entity_poly.pdbx_seq_one_letter_code
_entity_poly.pdbx_strand_id
1 'polypeptide(L)'
;MQKENNHFTTKVFCAECGSAFGRKNWTTSRGKRKVWQCNNRYRVKGQIGCQNNYIDEETLEKAVVMAVELLSENVDLLHGKWNKILEEKRPLEKHYSLKLAEMINKPLWEFDYHEMCQILDNIIITEDGQITVRFLEGTEVDL
;
A
#
# COMPACT_ATOMS: atom_id res chain seq x y z
N MET A 1 -21.97 12.62 -10.29
CA MET A 1 -20.56 13.03 -10.21
C MET A 1 -19.77 11.85 -9.66
N GLN A 2 -19.20 11.00 -10.53
CA GLN A 2 -18.31 9.95 -10.06
C GLN A 2 -17.07 10.65 -9.49
N LYS A 3 -16.89 10.63 -8.17
CA LYS A 3 -15.60 10.99 -7.58
C LYS A 3 -14.60 10.04 -8.23
N GLU A 4 -13.59 10.58 -8.92
CA GLU A 4 -12.47 9.76 -9.37
C GLU A 4 -11.82 9.18 -8.12
N ASN A 5 -12.19 7.94 -7.82
CA ASN A 5 -11.77 7.19 -6.66
C ASN A 5 -10.24 7.00 -6.76
N ASN A 6 -9.52 7.72 -5.89
CA ASN A 6 -8.06 7.83 -5.86
C ASN A 6 -7.54 7.34 -4.50
N HIS A 7 -7.73 6.05 -4.25
CA HIS A 7 -7.65 5.47 -2.90
C HIS A 7 -6.23 5.38 -2.35
N PHE A 8 -5.22 5.36 -3.21
CA PHE A 8 -3.81 5.36 -2.80
C PHE A 8 -3.22 6.77 -2.58
N THR A 9 -4.04 7.82 -2.67
CA THR A 9 -3.58 9.18 -2.39
C THR A 9 -3.05 9.23 -0.97
N THR A 10 -1.88 9.86 -0.79
CA THR A 10 -1.16 9.93 0.50
C THR A 10 -0.80 8.57 1.12
N LYS A 11 -0.79 7.48 0.34
CA LYS A 11 -0.41 6.15 0.83
C LYS A 11 0.83 5.58 0.16
N VAL A 12 1.26 6.07 -1.00
CA VAL A 12 2.39 5.50 -1.75
C VAL A 12 3.59 6.45 -1.73
N PHE A 13 4.75 5.96 -1.32
CA PHE A 13 5.96 6.75 -1.10
C PHE A 13 7.19 6.13 -1.77
N CYS A 14 8.11 7.00 -2.18
CA CYS A 14 9.40 6.62 -2.75
C CYS A 14 10.41 6.35 -1.64
N ALA A 15 11.03 5.17 -1.65
CA ALA A 15 12.11 4.84 -0.71
C ALA A 15 13.31 5.78 -0.87
N GLU A 16 13.63 6.18 -2.11
CA GLU A 16 14.87 6.93 -2.40
C GLU A 16 14.84 8.39 -1.99
N CYS A 17 13.68 9.05 -2.13
CA CYS A 17 13.58 10.49 -1.87
C CYS A 17 12.49 10.86 -0.86
N GLY A 18 11.81 9.88 -0.27
CA GLY A 18 10.71 10.05 0.70
C GLY A 18 9.47 10.75 0.15
N SER A 19 9.46 11.15 -1.13
CA SER A 19 8.35 11.87 -1.72
C SER A 19 7.19 10.93 -2.04
N ALA A 20 5.96 11.42 -1.87
CA ALA A 20 4.77 10.69 -2.26
C ALA A 20 4.71 10.48 -3.78
N PHE A 21 4.15 9.35 -4.20
CA PHE A 21 3.71 9.13 -5.57
C PHE A 21 2.39 9.87 -5.81
N GLY A 22 2.19 10.33 -7.04
CA GLY A 22 0.94 10.92 -7.49
C GLY A 22 0.35 10.16 -8.67
N ARG A 23 -0.97 9.98 -8.67
CA ARG A 23 -1.71 9.39 -9.78
C ARG A 23 -1.58 10.25 -11.04
N LYS A 24 -1.31 9.60 -12.17
CA LYS A 24 -1.29 10.17 -13.53
C LYS A 24 -2.17 9.32 -14.42
N ASN A 25 -2.94 9.97 -15.28
CA ASN A 25 -3.70 9.31 -16.33
C ASN A 25 -2.88 9.35 -17.61
N TRP A 26 -2.42 8.19 -18.08
CA TRP A 26 -1.65 8.06 -19.31
C TRP A 26 -2.54 7.51 -20.41
N THR A 27 -2.40 8.06 -21.62
CA THR A 27 -3.03 7.51 -22.83
C THR A 27 -1.95 6.89 -23.68
N THR A 28 -2.10 5.60 -23.97
CA THR A 28 -1.19 4.82 -24.81
C THR A 28 -1.93 4.30 -26.05
N SER A 29 -1.21 3.72 -27.02
CA SER A 29 -1.83 3.03 -28.16
C SER A 29 -2.73 1.87 -27.75
N ARG A 30 -2.54 1.31 -26.55
CA ARG A 30 -3.35 0.22 -25.97
C ARG A 30 -4.50 0.70 -25.09
N GLY A 31 -4.70 2.02 -24.96
CA GLY A 31 -5.76 2.63 -24.17
C GLY A 31 -5.28 3.47 -23.00
N LYS A 32 -6.21 3.86 -22.13
CA LYS A 32 -5.98 4.67 -20.95
C LYS A 32 -5.51 3.81 -19.78
N ARG A 33 -4.47 4.26 -19.07
CA ARG A 33 -3.91 3.60 -17.89
C ARG A 33 -3.76 4.61 -16.75
N LYS A 34 -4.02 4.14 -15.54
CA LYS A 34 -3.77 4.90 -14.32
C LYS A 34 -2.45 4.41 -13.73
N VAL A 35 -1.49 5.31 -13.67
CA VAL A 35 -0.16 5.01 -13.14
C VAL A 35 0.14 5.94 -11.97
N TRP A 36 1.00 5.48 -11.08
CA TRP A 36 1.52 6.22 -9.96
C TRP A 36 2.98 6.50 -10.21
N GLN A 37 3.39 7.76 -10.09
CA GLN A 37 4.78 8.18 -10.32
C GLN A 37 5.25 9.06 -9.17
N CYS A 38 6.50 8.88 -8.74
CA CYS A 38 7.14 9.74 -7.75
C CYS A 38 7.02 11.22 -8.15
N ASN A 39 6.42 12.04 -7.28
CA ASN A 39 6.19 13.45 -7.57
C ASN A 39 7.49 14.26 -7.68
N ASN A 40 8.60 13.77 -7.12
CA ASN A 40 9.89 14.46 -7.20
C ASN A 40 10.60 14.23 -8.55
N ARG A 41 10.17 13.25 -9.36
CA ARG A 41 10.83 12.90 -10.63
C ARG A 41 10.91 14.08 -11.61
N TYR A 42 9.81 14.81 -11.79
CA TYR A 42 9.73 15.95 -12.71
C TYR A 42 9.24 17.22 -12.00
N ARG A 43 9.57 17.38 -10.72
CA ARG A 43 9.16 18.54 -9.92
C ARG A 43 9.68 19.86 -10.51
N VAL A 44 10.88 19.83 -11.09
CA VAL A 44 11.48 20.96 -11.82
C VAL A 44 11.47 20.66 -13.30
N LYS A 45 10.91 21.57 -14.11
CA LYS A 45 10.80 21.39 -15.57
C LYS A 45 12.18 21.21 -16.19
N GLY A 46 12.36 20.11 -16.93
CA GLY A 46 13.62 19.80 -17.63
C GLY A 46 14.70 19.15 -16.76
N GLN A 47 14.41 18.82 -15.49
CA GLN A 47 15.33 18.13 -14.59
C GLN A 47 14.70 16.85 -14.04
N ILE A 48 15.47 15.77 -14.00
CA ILE A 48 15.07 14.52 -13.36
C ILE A 48 15.52 14.56 -11.90
N GLY A 49 14.59 14.75 -10.97
CA GLY A 49 14.88 14.87 -9.53
C GLY A 49 14.92 13.53 -8.77
N CYS A 50 14.34 12.48 -9.32
CA CYS A 50 14.33 11.13 -8.76
C CYS A 50 14.23 10.12 -9.91
N GLN A 51 15.01 9.04 -9.86
CA GLN A 51 15.07 8.03 -10.92
C GLN A 51 14.01 6.93 -10.78
N ASN A 52 13.34 6.87 -9.61
CA ASN A 52 12.29 5.89 -9.34
C ASN A 52 11.19 5.91 -10.43
N ASN A 53 10.71 4.72 -10.77
CA ASN A 53 9.82 4.46 -11.90
C ASN A 53 8.35 4.72 -11.57
N TYR A 54 7.49 4.47 -12.56
CA TYR A 54 6.06 4.46 -12.36
C TYR A 54 5.60 3.03 -12.03
N ILE A 55 4.45 2.93 -11.37
CA ILE A 55 3.77 1.65 -11.10
C ILE A 55 2.31 1.77 -11.56
N ASP A 56 1.73 0.70 -12.11
CA ASP A 56 0.32 0.69 -12.45
C ASP A 56 -0.55 0.63 -11.18
N GLU A 57 -1.71 1.27 -11.21
CA GLU A 57 -2.68 1.21 -10.11
C GLU A 57 -3.09 -0.25 -9.81
N GLU A 58 -3.29 -1.07 -10.85
CA GLU A 58 -3.59 -2.49 -10.70
C GLU A 58 -2.47 -3.27 -9.98
N THR A 59 -1.20 -2.89 -10.18
CA THR A 59 -0.07 -3.52 -9.47
C THR A 59 -0.09 -3.17 -7.99
N LEU A 60 -0.47 -1.94 -7.63
CA LEU A 60 -0.64 -1.56 -6.22
C LEU A 60 -1.79 -2.33 -5.56
N GLU A 61 -2.91 -2.50 -6.26
CA GLU A 61 -4.05 -3.29 -5.77
C GLU A 61 -3.63 -4.75 -5.52
N LYS A 62 -2.92 -5.36 -6.47
CA LYS A 62 -2.36 -6.71 -6.34
C LYS A 62 -1.37 -6.82 -5.20
N ALA A 63 -0.48 -5.83 -5.02
CA ALA A 63 0.47 -5.83 -3.92
C ALA A 63 -0.21 -5.88 -2.55
N VAL A 64 -1.30 -5.12 -2.36
CA VAL A 64 -2.07 -5.16 -1.10
C VAL A 64 -2.73 -6.53 -0.90
N VAL A 65 -3.35 -7.10 -1.95
CA VAL A 65 -3.96 -8.44 -1.89
C VAL A 65 -2.92 -9.51 -1.53
N MET A 66 -1.78 -9.51 -2.22
CA MET A 66 -0.68 -10.45 -1.95
C MET A 66 -0.15 -10.29 -0.52
N ALA A 67 -0.01 -9.07 -0.02
CA ALA A 67 0.42 -8.85 1.35
C ALA A 67 -0.57 -9.41 2.37
N VAL A 68 -1.88 -9.27 2.16
CA VAL A 68 -2.92 -9.86 3.02
C VAL A 68 -2.90 -11.39 2.93
N GLU A 69 -2.74 -11.96 1.74
CA GLU A 69 -2.65 -13.41 1.52
C GLU A 69 -1.44 -14.02 2.23
N LEU A 70 -0.26 -13.42 2.07
CA LEU A 70 0.95 -13.85 2.78
C LEU A 70 0.79 -13.79 4.31
N LEU A 71 0.09 -12.78 4.83
CA LEU A 71 -0.23 -12.71 6.27
C LEU A 71 -1.24 -13.78 6.71
N SER A 72 -2.22 -14.11 5.85
CA SER A 72 -3.15 -15.21 6.11
C SER A 72 -2.44 -16.56 6.18
N GLU A 73 -1.50 -16.82 5.27
CA GLU A 73 -0.68 -18.04 5.26
C GLU A 73 0.26 -18.13 6.47
N ASN A 74 0.63 -16.99 7.05
CA ASN A 74 1.60 -16.88 8.13
C ASN A 74 1.01 -16.26 9.41
N VAL A 75 -0.27 -16.52 9.69
CA VAL A 75 -1.01 -15.91 10.82
C VAL A 75 -0.34 -16.16 12.18
N ASP A 76 0.36 -17.28 12.33
CA ASP A 76 1.11 -17.61 13.54
C ASP A 76 2.21 -16.60 13.88
N LEU A 77 2.79 -15.94 12.87
CA LEU A 77 3.78 -14.87 13.07
C LEU A 77 3.14 -13.61 13.68
N LEU A 78 1.85 -13.38 13.44
CA LEU A 78 1.09 -12.24 13.98
C LEU A 78 0.67 -12.46 15.43
N HIS A 79 0.40 -13.71 15.84
CA HIS A 79 -0.09 -14.04 17.17
C HIS A 79 0.81 -13.49 18.29
N GLY A 80 2.13 -13.64 18.17
CA GLY A 80 3.08 -13.13 19.17
C GLY A 80 3.05 -11.61 19.31
N LYS A 81 2.86 -10.89 18.20
CA LYS A 81 2.75 -9.42 18.17
C LYS A 81 1.42 -8.95 18.74
N TRP A 82 0.32 -9.55 18.28
CA TRP A 82 -1.03 -9.16 18.71
C TRP A 82 -1.27 -9.43 20.19
N ASN A 83 -0.71 -10.51 20.75
CA ASN A 83 -0.77 -10.76 22.20
C ASN A 83 -0.11 -9.63 23.00
N LYS A 84 1.06 -9.13 22.58
CA LYS A 84 1.71 -7.98 23.23
C LYS A 84 0.89 -6.70 23.11
N ILE A 85 0.30 -6.44 21.94
CA ILE A 85 -0.60 -5.28 21.73
C ILE A 85 -1.79 -5.32 22.70
N LEU A 86 -2.34 -6.52 22.95
CA LEU A 86 -3.44 -6.71 23.91
C LEU A 86 -3.01 -6.43 25.36
N GLU A 87 -1.80 -6.82 25.74
CA GLU A 87 -1.24 -6.62 27.08
C GLU A 87 -0.86 -5.15 27.36
N GLU A 88 -0.28 -4.45 26.38
CA GLU A 88 0.28 -3.12 26.54
C GLU A 88 -0.76 -1.97 26.53
N LYS A 89 -2.06 -2.28 26.51
CA LYS A 89 -3.17 -1.30 26.45
C LYS A 89 -2.99 -0.27 25.33
N ARG A 90 -2.66 -0.72 24.13
CA ARG A 90 -2.56 0.11 22.91
C ARG A 90 -3.88 0.07 22.11
N PRO A 91 -4.84 0.98 22.37
CA PRO A 91 -6.19 0.85 21.84
C PRO A 91 -6.29 0.99 20.33
N LEU A 92 -5.45 1.85 19.71
CA LEU A 92 -5.47 2.07 18.27
C LEU A 92 -4.89 0.87 17.53
N GLU A 93 -3.74 0.39 17.96
CA GLU A 93 -3.07 -0.77 17.41
C GLU A 93 -3.93 -2.03 17.58
N LYS A 94 -4.64 -2.14 18.72
CA LYS A 94 -5.65 -3.20 18.92
C LYS A 94 -6.79 -3.10 17.90
N HIS A 95 -7.32 -1.90 17.67
CA HIS A 95 -8.37 -1.69 16.67
C HIS A 95 -7.91 -2.11 15.27
N TYR A 96 -6.72 -1.67 14.85
CA TYR A 96 -6.16 -2.03 13.53
C TYR A 96 -5.81 -3.51 13.42
N SER A 97 -5.34 -4.14 14.50
CA SER A 97 -5.10 -5.60 14.52
C SER A 97 -6.39 -6.38 14.31
N LEU A 98 -7.50 -5.96 14.93
CA LEU A 98 -8.81 -6.58 14.71
C LEU A 98 -9.29 -6.38 13.26
N LYS A 99 -9.07 -5.20 12.68
CA LYS A 99 -9.39 -4.95 11.27
C LYS A 99 -8.57 -5.78 10.31
N LEU A 100 -7.28 -5.95 10.56
CA LEU A 100 -6.43 -6.82 9.77
C LEU A 100 -6.85 -8.30 9.93
N ALA A 101 -7.17 -8.72 11.17
CA ALA A 101 -7.70 -10.05 11.46
C ALA A 101 -8.99 -10.35 10.68
N GLU A 102 -9.92 -9.39 10.56
CA GLU A 102 -11.14 -9.53 9.75
C GLU A 102 -10.83 -9.83 8.28
N MET A 103 -9.72 -9.30 7.73
CA MET A 103 -9.36 -9.49 6.32
C MET A 103 -8.60 -10.79 6.07
N ILE A 104 -7.60 -11.10 6.91
CA ILE A 104 -6.80 -12.33 6.74
C ILE A 104 -7.62 -13.61 7.00
N ASN A 105 -8.67 -13.54 7.82
CA ASN A 105 -9.51 -14.72 8.12
C ASN A 105 -10.61 -14.96 7.06
N LYS A 106 -10.70 -14.13 6.02
CA LYS A 106 -11.59 -14.40 4.89
C LYS A 106 -10.98 -15.52 4.03
N PRO A 107 -11.77 -16.48 3.52
CA PRO A 107 -11.26 -17.55 2.65
C PRO A 107 -10.55 -17.02 1.39
N LEU A 108 -10.99 -15.85 0.91
CA LEU A 108 -10.37 -15.08 -0.15
C LEU A 108 -10.70 -13.61 0.10
N TRP A 109 -9.68 -12.75 0.16
CA TRP A 109 -9.86 -11.31 0.23
C TRP A 109 -9.60 -10.68 -1.14
N GLU A 110 -10.65 -10.14 -1.75
CA GLU A 110 -10.54 -9.34 -2.97
C GLU A 110 -10.27 -7.87 -2.62
N PHE A 111 -9.57 -7.15 -3.50
CA PHE A 111 -9.25 -5.74 -3.25
C PHE A 111 -10.53 -4.90 -3.14
N ASP A 112 -10.79 -4.38 -1.94
CA ASP A 112 -11.78 -3.35 -1.69
C ASP A 112 -11.11 -2.13 -1.05
N TYR A 113 -11.38 -0.95 -1.59
CA TYR A 113 -10.69 0.25 -1.15
C TYR A 113 -11.13 0.74 0.23
N HIS A 114 -12.37 0.49 0.64
CA HIS A 114 -12.86 0.86 1.97
C HIS A 114 -12.21 -0.02 3.02
N GLU A 115 -12.11 -1.32 2.75
CA GLU A 115 -11.42 -2.29 3.61
C GLU A 115 -9.92 -2.02 3.64
N MET A 116 -9.29 -1.79 2.49
CA MET A 116 -7.87 -1.40 2.41
C MET A 116 -7.59 -0.15 3.27
N CYS A 117 -8.44 0.87 3.22
CA CYS A 117 -8.25 2.07 4.04
C CYS A 117 -8.29 1.82 5.56
N GLN A 118 -8.88 0.71 6.01
CA GLN A 118 -8.95 0.34 7.43
C GLN A 118 -7.71 -0.39 7.92
N ILE A 119 -6.87 -0.91 7.01
CA ILE A 119 -5.72 -1.74 7.36
C ILE A 119 -4.40 -1.21 6.82
N LEU A 120 -4.39 -0.45 5.72
CA LEU A 120 -3.17 0.01 5.05
C LEU A 120 -2.72 1.36 5.60
N ASP A 121 -1.49 1.40 6.13
CA ASP A 121 -0.79 2.64 6.48
C ASP A 121 -0.25 3.27 5.19
N ASN A 122 0.79 2.63 4.64
CA ASN A 122 1.45 3.10 3.42
C ASN A 122 2.11 1.96 2.64
N ILE A 123 2.52 2.28 1.42
CA ILE A 123 3.29 1.45 0.50
C ILE A 123 4.58 2.21 0.18
N ILE A 124 5.70 1.54 0.32
CA ILE A 124 7.02 2.07 -0.02
C ILE A 124 7.52 1.34 -1.26
N ILE A 125 8.02 2.11 -2.24
CA ILE A 125 8.52 1.57 -3.50
C ILE A 125 9.96 2.03 -3.71
N THR A 126 10.86 1.08 -3.92
CA THR A 126 12.28 1.33 -4.23
C THR A 126 12.49 1.60 -5.72
N GLU A 127 13.67 2.10 -6.11
CA GLU A 127 13.98 2.34 -7.53
C GLU A 127 14.01 1.08 -8.39
N ASP A 128 14.46 -0.05 -7.82
CA ASP A 128 14.49 -1.36 -8.47
C ASP A 128 13.12 -2.08 -8.51
N GLY A 129 12.11 -1.49 -7.86
CA GLY A 129 10.72 -1.93 -7.96
C GLY A 129 10.24 -2.87 -6.86
N GLN A 130 11.04 -3.07 -5.80
CA GLN A 130 10.60 -3.75 -4.59
C GLN A 130 9.48 -2.96 -3.91
N ILE A 131 8.47 -3.67 -3.39
CA ILE A 131 7.29 -3.06 -2.76
C ILE A 131 7.19 -3.52 -1.32
N THR A 132 7.22 -2.59 -0.38
CA THR A 132 6.90 -2.86 1.02
C THR A 132 5.50 -2.34 1.33
N VAL A 133 4.62 -3.22 1.79
CA VAL A 133 3.27 -2.88 2.26
C VAL A 133 3.28 -2.81 3.78
N ARG A 134 3.02 -1.62 4.33
CA ARG A 134 2.90 -1.41 5.78
C ARG A 134 1.45 -1.30 6.21
N PHE A 135 1.06 -2.08 7.20
CA PHE A 135 -0.26 -2.06 7.82
C PHE A 135 -0.32 -1.09 9.01
N LEU A 136 -1.51 -0.59 9.34
CA LEU A 136 -1.75 0.39 10.41
C LEU A 136 -1.42 -0.15 11.82
N GLU A 137 -1.47 -1.47 12.00
CA GLU A 137 -1.00 -2.11 13.24
C GLU A 137 0.54 -2.27 13.29
N GLY A 138 1.23 -1.91 12.21
CA GLY A 138 2.68 -1.78 12.10
C GLY A 138 3.39 -2.99 11.54
N THR A 139 2.68 -3.95 10.93
CA THR A 139 3.31 -5.07 10.23
C THR A 139 3.73 -4.63 8.84
N GLU A 140 4.85 -5.15 8.37
CA GLU A 140 5.39 -4.88 7.04
C GLU A 140 5.52 -6.19 6.27
N VAL A 141 5.19 -6.13 4.99
CA VAL A 141 5.36 -7.24 4.05
C VAL A 141 6.13 -6.74 2.85
N ASP A 142 7.29 -7.33 2.60
CA ASP A 142 8.12 -7.06 1.43
C ASP A 142 7.76 -8.02 0.30
N LEU A 143 7.58 -7.48 -0.92
CA LEU A 143 7.19 -8.19 -2.15
C LEU A 143 8.23 -8.01 -3.26
#